data_AF-T1HES0-F1
#
_entry.id   AF-T1HES0-F1
#
_cell.length_a   1.000
_cell.length_b   1.000
_cell.length_c   1.000
_cell.angle_alpha   90.00
_cell.angle_beta   90.00
_cell.angle_gamma   90.00
#
_symmetry.space_group_name_H-M   'P 1'
#
loop_
_entity.id
_entity.type
_entity.pdbx_description
1 polymer ?
#
loop_
_entity_poly.entity_id
_entity_poly.type
_entity_poly.pdbx_seq_one_letter_code
_entity_poly.pdbx_strand_id
1 'polypeptide(L)'
;MEDYHGSVENVDEIKYLSLVKEILDRGNEKMDRTNVGTLSLFGAQMRYSLRDNTLPVITTKRVFLKSVIHELLWFIKGSTNAKELSDKGVRIWDKNSSRQFLDSLGLTDREE
;
A
#
# COMPACT_ATOMS: atom_id res chain seq x y z
N MET A 1 -35.72 18.47 -22.83
CA MET A 1 -35.55 17.60 -21.65
C MET A 1 -34.06 17.29 -21.64
N GLU A 2 -33.27 18.13 -20.97
CA GLU A 2 -31.82 17.98 -20.93
C GLU A 2 -31.46 16.86 -19.96
N ASP A 3 -30.79 15.83 -20.48
CA ASP A 3 -30.24 14.75 -19.68
C ASP A 3 -29.10 15.30 -18.81
N TYR A 4 -29.41 15.55 -17.54
CA TYR A 4 -28.44 15.93 -16.53
C TYR A 4 -27.53 14.72 -16.23
N HIS A 5 -26.46 14.54 -17.00
CA HIS A 5 -25.36 13.64 -16.67
C HIS A 5 -24.56 14.23 -15.52
N GLY A 6 -25.11 14.14 -14.30
CA GLY A 6 -24.33 14.37 -13.09
C GLY A 6 -23.18 13.36 -13.08
N SER A 7 -21.94 13.84 -13.04
CA SER A 7 -20.76 12.98 -12.88
C SER A 7 -20.95 12.15 -11.61
N VAL A 8 -21.02 10.82 -11.75
CA VAL A 8 -21.07 9.92 -10.60
C VAL A 8 -19.73 10.04 -9.89
N GLU A 9 -19.69 10.77 -8.78
CA GLU A 9 -18.50 10.87 -7.95
C GLU A 9 -18.12 9.49 -7.41
N ASN A 10 -16.84 9.14 -7.51
CA ASN A 10 -16.30 7.96 -6.86
C ASN A 10 -16.17 8.21 -5.35
N VAL A 11 -17.30 8.12 -4.66
CA VAL A 11 -17.44 8.37 -3.21
C VAL A 11 -16.49 7.52 -2.36
N ASP A 12 -16.12 6.33 -2.85
CA ASP A 12 -15.20 5.44 -2.18
C ASP A 12 -13.76 5.98 -2.27
N GLU A 13 -13.31 6.39 -3.45
CA GLU A 13 -11.97 6.97 -3.60
C GLU A 13 -11.80 8.34 -2.94
N ILE A 14 -12.88 9.15 -2.86
CA ILE A 14 -12.87 10.42 -2.14
C ILE A 14 -12.48 10.23 -0.67
N LYS A 15 -12.80 9.09 -0.04
CA LYS A 15 -12.39 8.79 1.35
C LYS A 15 -10.88 8.76 1.50
N TYR A 16 -10.17 8.11 0.56
CA TYR A 16 -8.71 8.07 0.54
C TYR A 16 -8.12 9.47 0.34
N LEU A 17 -8.63 10.21 -0.65
CA LEU A 17 -8.14 11.57 -0.94
C LEU A 17 -8.39 12.54 0.21
N SER A 18 -9.55 12.45 0.85
CA SER A 18 -9.91 13.29 2.01
C SER A 18 -8.99 13.01 3.20
N LEU A 19 -8.66 11.73 3.44
CA LEU A 19 -7.71 11.38 4.50
C LEU A 19 -6.30 11.89 4.21
N VAL A 20 -5.82 11.78 2.97
CA VAL A 20 -4.52 12.36 2.57
C VAL A 20 -4.53 13.87 2.79
N LYS A 21 -5.60 14.56 2.37
CA LYS A 21 -5.75 16.00 2.60
C LYS A 21 -5.74 16.35 4.08
N GLU A 22 -6.44 15.59 4.91
CA GLU A 22 -6.47 15.82 6.36
C GLU A 22 -5.08 15.66 6.99
N ILE A 23 -4.32 14.63 6.60
CA ILE A 23 -2.94 14.44 7.08
C ILE A 23 -2.05 15.63 6.68
N LEU A 24 -2.22 16.17 5.47
CA LEU A 24 -1.45 17.33 5.01
C LEU A 24 -1.84 18.62 5.73
N ASP A 25 -3.14 18.84 5.98
CA ASP A 25 -3.63 20.10 6.56
C ASP A 25 -3.43 20.17 8.08
N ARG A 26 -3.48 19.03 8.80
CA ARG A 26 -3.48 19.00 10.28
C ARG A 26 -2.66 17.86 10.90
N GLY A 27 -1.90 17.12 10.11
CA GLY A 27 -1.05 16.04 10.61
C GLY A 27 0.05 16.55 11.54
N ASN A 28 0.41 15.74 12.53
CA ASN A 28 1.52 16.06 13.42
C ASN A 28 2.84 15.63 12.76
N GLU A 29 3.79 16.55 12.68
CA GLU A 29 5.16 16.26 12.27
C GLU A 29 5.87 15.38 13.30
N LYS A 30 6.50 14.29 12.82
CA LYS A 30 7.27 13.37 13.64
C LYS A 30 8.49 12.86 12.88
N MET A 31 9.60 12.68 13.59
CA MET A 31 10.74 11.93 13.07
C MET A 31 10.45 10.42 13.15
N ASP A 32 10.85 9.67 12.12
CA ASP A 32 10.63 8.21 12.03
C ASP A 32 11.94 7.43 11.88
N ARG A 33 11.86 6.10 11.93
CA ARG A 33 13.03 5.20 11.86
C ARG A 33 13.85 5.28 10.57
N THR A 34 13.29 5.87 9.52
CA THR A 34 13.97 6.05 8.22
C THR A 34 14.71 7.39 8.13
N ASN A 35 14.57 8.25 9.14
CA ASN A 35 15.11 9.61 9.21
C ASN A 35 14.60 10.56 8.11
N VAL A 36 13.47 10.23 7.47
CA VAL A 36 12.82 11.11 6.48
C VAL A 36 11.87 12.08 7.17
N GLY A 37 11.12 11.60 8.16
CA GLY A 37 10.06 12.36 8.82
C GLY A 37 8.70 12.12 8.18
N THR A 38 7.65 12.31 8.96
CA THR A 38 6.27 11.97 8.60
C THR A 38 5.28 12.99 9.15
N LEU A 39 4.22 13.29 8.40
CA LEU A 39 2.99 13.89 8.90
C LEU A 39 2.00 12.77 9.27
N SER A 40 1.46 12.79 10.49
CA SER A 40 0.65 11.68 11.00
C SER A 40 -0.62 12.11 11.74
N LEU A 41 -1.67 11.32 11.53
CA LEU A 41 -2.89 11.30 12.35
C LEU A 41 -3.01 9.93 13.03
N PHE A 42 -3.71 9.88 14.16
CA PHE A 42 -3.96 8.64 14.89
C PHE A 42 -5.45 8.26 14.79
N GLY A 43 -5.73 7.00 14.45
CA GLY A 43 -7.09 6.46 14.50
C GLY A 43 -8.02 6.79 13.32
N ALA A 44 -7.47 7.03 12.12
CA ALA A 44 -8.31 7.22 10.92
C ALA A 44 -9.00 5.92 10.48
N GLN A 45 -10.21 6.03 9.92
CA GLN A 45 -10.98 4.89 9.42
C GLN A 45 -11.49 5.15 7.99
N MET A 46 -11.44 4.11 7.14
CA MET A 46 -12.07 4.09 5.83
C MET A 46 -12.91 2.81 5.69
N ARG A 47 -14.00 2.89 4.91
CA ARG A 47 -14.86 1.75 4.58
C ARG A 47 -15.18 1.79 3.09
N TYR A 48 -15.03 0.66 2.42
CA TYR A 48 -15.24 0.52 0.98
C TYR A 48 -16.29 -0.56 0.72
N SER A 49 -17.14 -0.35 -0.28
CA SER A 49 -18.11 -1.39 -0.68
C SER A 49 -17.42 -2.43 -1.54
N LEU A 50 -17.65 -3.71 -1.23
CA LEU A 50 -17.29 -4.85 -2.09
C LEU A 50 -18.52 -5.46 -2.80
N ARG A 51 -19.68 -4.81 -2.66
CA ARG A 51 -20.90 -5.24 -3.34
C ARG A 51 -20.76 -5.04 -4.85
N ASP A 52 -21.65 -5.67 -5.59
CA ASP A 52 -21.75 -5.50 -7.05
C ASP A 52 -20.44 -5.85 -7.79
N ASN A 53 -19.68 -6.80 -7.25
CA ASN A 53 -18.39 -7.25 -7.77
C ASN A 53 -17.35 -6.12 -7.92
N THR A 54 -17.42 -5.11 -7.04
CA THR A 54 -16.50 -3.98 -7.06
C THR A 54 -15.27 -4.24 -6.20
N LEU A 55 -14.09 -3.88 -6.72
CA LEU A 55 -12.83 -3.84 -5.96
C LEU A 55 -12.37 -2.38 -5.86
N PRO A 56 -12.09 -1.84 -4.66
CA PRO A 56 -11.73 -0.43 -4.46
C PRO A 56 -10.25 -0.19 -4.79
N VAL A 57 -9.87 -0.41 -6.04
CA VAL A 57 -8.56 -0.03 -6.56
C VAL A 57 -8.60 1.46 -6.88
N ILE A 58 -7.75 2.25 -6.21
CA ILE A 58 -7.67 3.69 -6.48
C ILE A 58 -7.31 3.95 -7.95
N THR A 59 -7.91 5.00 -8.52
CA THR A 59 -7.82 5.34 -9.94
C THR A 59 -7.03 6.62 -10.20
N THR A 60 -6.92 7.50 -9.21
CA THR A 60 -6.09 8.72 -9.19
C THR A 60 -4.59 8.43 -9.36
N LYS A 61 -4.17 7.19 -9.17
CA LYS A 61 -2.85 6.66 -9.53
C LYS A 61 -2.96 5.18 -9.88
N ARG A 62 -2.21 4.74 -10.90
CA ARG A 62 -2.12 3.31 -11.25
C ARG A 62 -1.52 2.51 -10.09
N VAL A 63 -2.29 1.54 -9.58
CA VAL A 63 -1.83 0.54 -8.62
C VAL A 63 -1.14 -0.62 -9.34
N PHE A 64 -0.03 -1.11 -8.79
CA PHE A 64 0.66 -2.28 -9.34
C PHE A 64 -0.02 -3.59 -8.90
N LEU A 65 -1.21 -3.85 -9.43
CA LEU A 65 -2.09 -4.94 -8.98
C LEU A 65 -1.46 -6.34 -9.12
N LYS A 66 -0.61 -6.56 -10.12
CA LYS A 66 0.17 -7.80 -10.28
C LYS A 66 0.96 -8.14 -9.00
N SER A 67 1.58 -7.13 -8.38
CA SER A 67 2.34 -7.32 -7.13
C SER A 67 1.44 -7.72 -5.98
N VAL A 68 0.31 -7.02 -5.80
CA VAL A 68 -0.65 -7.28 -4.71
C VAL A 68 -1.17 -8.72 -4.79
N ILE A 69 -1.52 -9.19 -5.99
CA ILE A 69 -2.03 -10.55 -6.19
C ILE A 69 -0.93 -11.59 -5.92
N HIS A 70 0.28 -11.42 -6.46
CA HIS A 70 1.36 -12.39 -6.24
C HIS A 70 1.80 -12.44 -4.77
N GLU A 71 1.84 -11.29 -4.09
CA GLU A 71 2.14 -11.20 -2.66
C GLU A 71 1.07 -11.91 -1.83
N LEU A 72 -0.22 -11.68 -2.12
CA LEU A 72 -1.30 -12.37 -1.42
C LEU A 72 -1.23 -13.89 -1.60
N LEU A 73 -0.97 -14.38 -2.81
CA LEU A 73 -0.79 -15.81 -3.07
C LEU A 73 0.45 -16.37 -2.35
N TRP A 74 1.53 -15.59 -2.25
CA TRP A 74 2.73 -15.95 -1.51
C TRP A 74 2.47 -16.05 0.00
N PHE A 75 1.66 -15.14 0.57
CA PHE A 75 1.18 -15.24 1.95
C PHE A 75 0.33 -16.49 2.18
N ILE A 76 -0.63 -16.78 1.29
CA ILE A 76 -1.49 -17.97 1.39
C ILE A 76 -0.66 -19.26 1.33
N LYS A 77 0.40 -19.29 0.50
CA LYS A 77 1.35 -20.40 0.44
C LYS A 77 2.17 -20.56 1.73
N GLY A 78 2.25 -19.53 2.57
CA GLY A 78 3.11 -19.50 3.76
C GLY A 78 4.60 -19.45 3.42
N SER A 79 4.97 -18.98 2.22
CA SER A 79 6.38 -18.83 1.86
C SER A 79 6.97 -17.60 2.55
N THR A 80 8.25 -17.69 2.89
CA THR A 80 9.05 -16.60 3.48
C THR A 80 10.24 -16.23 2.61
N ASN A 81 10.38 -16.87 1.44
CA ASN A 81 11.45 -16.59 0.49
C ASN A 81 11.03 -15.49 -0.50
N ALA A 82 11.62 -14.30 -0.37
CA ALA A 82 11.34 -13.15 -1.24
C ALA A 82 11.74 -13.39 -2.71
N LYS A 83 12.71 -14.26 -3.00
CA LYS A 83 13.13 -14.59 -4.37
C LYS A 83 11.99 -15.14 -5.22
N GLU A 84 11.05 -15.87 -4.61
CA GLU A 84 9.87 -16.37 -5.31
C GLU A 84 8.99 -15.25 -5.91
N LEU A 85 9.04 -14.05 -5.34
CA LEU A 85 8.38 -12.85 -5.85
C LEU A 85 9.27 -12.15 -6.89
N SER A 86 10.55 -11.98 -6.59
CA SER A 86 11.52 -11.32 -7.48
C SER A 86 11.62 -12.03 -8.84
N ASP A 87 11.60 -13.36 -8.86
CA ASP A 87 11.59 -14.20 -10.07
C ASP A 87 10.34 -13.98 -10.94
N LYS A 88 9.23 -13.54 -10.34
CA LYS A 88 7.99 -13.17 -11.03
C LYS A 88 7.95 -11.69 -11.45
N GLY A 89 9.07 -10.98 -11.26
CA GLY A 89 9.19 -9.53 -11.49
C GLY A 89 8.53 -8.67 -10.42
N VAL A 90 8.29 -9.23 -9.23
CA VAL A 90 7.69 -8.52 -8.09
C VAL A 90 8.78 -8.24 -7.06
N ARG A 91 9.25 -7.00 -7.01
CA ARG A 91 10.45 -6.58 -6.25
C ARG A 91 10.17 -5.81 -4.96
N ILE A 92 8.94 -5.89 -4.45
CA ILE A 92 8.49 -5.07 -3.31
C ILE A 92 9.19 -5.46 -1.98
N TRP A 93 9.73 -6.67 -1.88
CA TRP A 93 10.46 -7.16 -0.70
C TRP A 93 11.99 -7.11 -0.82
N ASP A 94 12.55 -6.90 -2.02
CA ASP A 94 14.01 -7.00 -2.29
C ASP A 94 14.87 -6.16 -1.34
N LYS A 95 14.47 -4.91 -1.05
CA LYS A 95 15.24 -4.03 -0.15
C LYS A 95 15.27 -4.55 1.29
N ASN A 96 14.20 -5.19 1.72
CA ASN A 96 14.04 -5.69 3.08
C ASN A 96 14.60 -7.11 3.25
N SER A 97 14.92 -7.82 2.16
CA SER A 97 15.62 -9.10 2.19
C SER A 97 17.12 -9.00 1.90
N SER A 98 17.60 -7.80 1.49
CA SER A 98 19.01 -7.63 1.15
C SER A 98 19.96 -8.00 2.29
N ARG A 99 21.15 -8.53 1.94
CA ARG A 99 22.18 -8.88 2.93
C ARG A 99 22.47 -7.72 3.91
N GLN A 100 22.62 -6.51 3.37
CA GLN A 100 22.86 -5.30 4.16
C GLN A 100 21.73 -5.04 5.17
N PHE A 101 20.48 -5.20 4.76
CA PHE A 101 19.34 -4.97 5.65
C PHE A 101 19.23 -6.05 6.73
N LEU A 102 19.41 -7.32 6.37
CA LEU A 102 19.41 -8.42 7.33
C LEU A 102 20.53 -8.27 8.38
N ASP A 103 21.73 -7.89 7.96
CA ASP A 103 22.85 -7.64 8.89
C ASP A 103 22.57 -6.46 9.82
N SER A 104 21.90 -5.41 9.32
CA SER A 104 21.49 -4.28 10.17
C SER A 104 20.49 -4.67 11.27
N LEU A 105 19.79 -5.79 11.09
CA LEU A 105 18.89 -6.39 12.08
C LEU A 105 19.58 -7.45 12.96
N GLY A 106 20.87 -7.73 12.74
CA GLY A 106 21.60 -8.80 13.41
C GLY A 106 21.23 -10.21 12.93
N LEU A 107 20.58 -10.33 11.77
CA LEU A 107 20.15 -11.61 11.18
C LEU A 107 21.22 -12.18 10.23
N THR A 108 22.45 -12.32 10.73
CA THR A 108 23.63 -12.72 9.92
C THR A 108 23.51 -14.13 9.35
N ASP A 109 22.83 -15.03 10.04
CA ASP A 109 22.71 -16.43 9.65
C ASP A 109 21.56 -16.69 8.66
N ARG A 110 20.74 -15.68 8.36
CA ARG A 110 19.65 -15.78 7.39
C ARG A 110 20.20 -15.65 5.98
N GLU A 111 19.74 -16.47 5.05
CA GLU A 111 20.01 -16.24 3.64
C GLU A 111 19.28 -14.98 3.15
N GLU A 112 19.89 -14.27 2.20
CA GLU A 112 19.25 -13.21 1.42
C GLU A 112 18.20 -13.78 0.47
#